data_AF-A0A3D6A4C5-F1
#
_entry.id   AF-A0A3D6A4C5-F1
#
_cell.length_a   1.000
_cell.length_b   1.000
_cell.length_c   1.000
_cell.angle_alpha   90.00
_cell.angle_beta   90.00
_cell.angle_gamma   90.00
#
_symmetry.space_group_name_H-M   'P 1'
#
loop_
_entity.id
_entity.type
_entity.pdbx_description
1 polymer ?
#
loop_
_entity_poly.entity_id
_entity_poly.type
_entity_poly.pdbx_seq_one_letter_code
_entity_poly.pdbx_strand_id
1 'polypeptide(L)'
;MVKKSFAQYGDSPFGRGCLRVRRLVEESARSIEVTTEYVHFLHWDHHQNGHTTSDRMKKEIDQPVAQLILDLEERGLLDRTLV
;
A
#
# COMPACT_ATOMS: atom_id res chain seq x y z
N MET A 1 -8.61 5.26 17.97
CA MET A 1 -8.65 5.51 16.51
C MET A 1 -7.43 4.93 15.78
N VAL A 2 -6.21 5.32 16.15
CA VAL A 2 -4.95 4.88 15.47
C VAL A 2 -4.72 3.36 15.43
N LYS A 3 -4.99 2.63 16.52
CA LYS A 3 -4.81 1.16 16.56
C LYS A 3 -5.75 0.39 15.62
N LYS A 4 -6.92 0.93 15.30
CA LYS A 4 -7.91 0.28 14.42
C LYS A 4 -7.49 0.38 12.95
N SER A 5 -6.83 1.48 12.57
CA SER A 5 -6.30 1.71 11.22
C SER A 5 -5.15 0.74 10.88
N PHE A 6 -4.23 0.49 11.83
CA PHE A 6 -3.13 -0.46 11.60
C PHE A 6 -3.61 -1.89 11.38
N ALA A 7 -4.71 -2.29 12.00
CA ALA A 7 -5.28 -3.61 11.78
C ALA A 7 -5.82 -3.81 10.35
N GLN A 8 -6.28 -2.73 9.71
CA GLN A 8 -6.89 -2.79 8.38
C GLN A 8 -5.86 -2.74 7.24
N TYR A 9 -4.81 -1.94 7.38
CA TYR A 9 -3.72 -1.85 6.39
C TYR A 9 -2.59 -2.86 6.64
N GLY A 10 -2.55 -3.48 7.81
CA GLY A 10 -1.38 -4.24 8.28
C GLY A 10 -0.27 -3.34 8.85
N ASP A 11 0.70 -3.98 9.49
CA ASP A 11 1.84 -3.28 10.15
C ASP A 11 3.15 -3.41 9.35
N SER A 12 3.06 -3.72 8.05
CA SER A 12 4.23 -3.69 7.16
C SER A 12 4.63 -2.24 6.84
N PRO A 13 5.89 -1.98 6.47
CA PRO A 13 6.30 -0.67 5.95
C PRO A 13 5.41 -0.19 4.80
N PHE A 14 5.06 -1.08 3.87
CA PHE A 14 4.18 -0.77 2.73
C PHE A 14 2.76 -0.40 3.19
N GLY A 15 2.16 -1.19 4.10
CA GLY A 15 0.81 -0.90 4.61
C GLY A 15 0.73 0.42 5.39
N ARG A 16 1.75 0.73 6.20
CA ARG A 16 1.87 2.05 6.84
C ARG A 16 2.05 3.18 5.81
N GLY A 17 2.73 2.89 4.70
CA GLY A 17 2.81 3.75 3.53
C GLY A 17 1.43 4.08 2.96
N CYS A 18 0.62 3.06 2.64
CA CYS A 18 -0.75 3.22 2.14
C CYS A 18 -1.64 4.05 3.10
N LEU A 19 -1.56 3.81 4.41
CA LEU A 19 -2.30 4.63 5.39
C LEU A 19 -1.85 6.11 5.36
N ARG A 20 -0.57 6.37 5.07
CA ARG A 20 -0.06 7.74 4.90
C ARG A 20 -0.54 8.34 3.58
N VAL A 21 -0.58 7.57 2.49
CA VAL A 21 -1.14 8.02 1.19
C VAL A 21 -2.54 8.56 1.38
N ARG A 22 -3.41 7.83 2.09
CA ARG A 22 -4.78 8.28 2.39
C ARG A 22 -4.83 9.68 3.01
N ARG A 23 -3.93 9.98 3.94
CA ARG A 23 -3.83 11.31 4.60
C ARG A 23 -3.30 12.39 3.66
N LEU A 24 -2.32 12.05 2.82
CA LEU A 24 -1.77 12.97 1.84
C LEU A 24 -2.80 13.33 0.75
N VAL A 25 -3.66 12.39 0.36
CA VAL A 25 -4.78 12.66 -0.57
C VAL A 25 -5.81 13.61 0.07
N GLU A 26 -6.11 13.44 1.36
CA GLU A 26 -6.95 14.38 2.12
C GLU A 26 -6.35 15.79 2.13
N GLU A 27 -5.02 15.89 2.24
CA GLU A 27 -4.24 17.14 2.18
C GLU A 27 -3.98 17.65 0.75
N SER A 28 -4.62 17.05 -0.27
CA SER A 28 -4.57 17.49 -1.68
C SER A 28 -3.20 17.37 -2.37
N ALA A 29 -2.36 16.43 -1.93
CA ALA A 29 -1.17 16.05 -2.68
C ALA A 29 -1.56 15.61 -4.11
N ARG A 30 -0.77 16.05 -5.11
CA ARG A 30 -1.10 15.85 -6.54
C ARG A 30 -0.61 14.53 -7.13
N SER A 31 0.48 14.01 -6.59
CA SER A 31 1.10 12.75 -6.98
C SER A 31 1.79 12.16 -5.77
N ILE A 32 1.64 10.85 -5.57
CA ILE A 32 2.18 10.10 -4.45
C ILE A 32 2.66 8.77 -4.99
N GLU A 33 3.87 8.36 -4.62
CA GLU A 33 4.40 7.03 -4.89
C GLU A 33 4.58 6.29 -3.56
N VAL A 34 4.15 5.04 -3.50
CA VAL A 34 4.42 4.12 -2.41
C VAL A 34 5.07 2.87 -2.99
N THR A 35 6.20 2.48 -2.42
CA THR A 35 7.00 1.37 -2.93
C THR A 35 7.37 0.43 -1.79
N THR A 36 7.52 -0.85 -2.12
CA THR A 36 8.25 -1.78 -1.27
C THR A 36 9.73 -1.48 -1.44
N GLU A 37 10.49 -1.34 -0.35
CA GLU A 37 11.91 -0.95 -0.38
C GLU A 37 12.73 -1.79 -1.39
N TYR A 38 13.82 -1.26 -1.92
CA TYR A 38 14.71 -2.09 -2.73
C TYR A 38 15.61 -2.93 -1.83
N VAL A 39 15.46 -4.26 -1.91
CA VAL A 39 16.32 -5.22 -1.21
C VAL A 39 16.68 -6.36 -2.15
N HIS A 40 17.98 -6.53 -2.40
CA HIS A 40 18.54 -7.54 -3.30
C HIS A 40 17.97 -8.93 -3.00
N PHE A 41 17.41 -9.58 -4.02
CA PHE A 41 16.85 -10.94 -3.98
C PHE A 41 15.72 -11.17 -2.97
N LEU A 42 15.21 -10.11 -2.33
CA LEU A 42 14.11 -10.19 -1.38
C LEU A 42 12.81 -9.65 -1.94
N HIS A 43 12.82 -8.58 -2.74
CA HIS A 43 11.59 -7.99 -3.27
C HIS A 43 11.42 -8.29 -4.78
N TRP A 44 11.04 -7.29 -5.56
CA TRP A 44 10.69 -7.46 -6.98
C TRP A 44 11.87 -7.78 -7.89
N ASP A 45 13.09 -7.61 -7.39
CA ASP A 45 14.33 -7.95 -8.10
C ASP A 45 14.60 -9.46 -8.06
N HIS A 46 13.84 -10.18 -8.90
CA HIS A 46 13.82 -11.64 -8.92
C HIS A 46 14.98 -12.22 -9.76
N HIS A 47 16.06 -12.60 -9.10
CA HIS A 47 17.11 -13.45 -9.69
C HIS A 47 17.19 -14.85 -9.05
N GLN A 48 16.37 -15.10 -8.02
CA GLN A 48 16.29 -16.36 -7.31
C GLN A 48 14.87 -16.57 -6.76
N ASN A 49 14.36 -17.81 -6.82
CA ASN A 49 13.06 -18.19 -6.24
C ASN A 49 11.87 -17.32 -6.65
N GLY A 50 11.86 -16.83 -7.91
CA GLY A 50 10.92 -15.83 -8.39
C GLY A 50 9.46 -16.10 -8.05
N HIS A 51 8.97 -17.34 -8.29
CA HIS A 51 7.58 -17.70 -7.99
C HIS A 51 7.22 -17.57 -6.51
N THR A 52 8.06 -18.11 -5.62
CA THR A 52 7.84 -18.05 -4.17
C THR A 52 7.91 -16.61 -3.67
N THR A 53 8.88 -15.83 -4.16
CA THR A 53 9.03 -14.42 -3.79
C THR A 53 7.83 -13.61 -4.29
N SER A 54 7.38 -13.80 -5.54
CA SER A 54 6.21 -13.09 -6.07
C SER A 54 4.92 -13.45 -5.32
N ASP A 55 4.71 -14.71 -4.92
CA ASP A 55 3.54 -15.10 -4.11
C ASP A 55 3.52 -14.36 -2.76
N ARG A 56 4.67 -14.27 -2.08
CA ARG A 56 4.79 -13.48 -0.84
C ARG A 56 4.57 -11.99 -1.08
N MET A 57 5.20 -11.41 -2.10
CA MET A 57 5.10 -9.97 -2.40
C MET A 57 3.67 -9.56 -2.75
N LYS A 58 2.94 -10.39 -3.50
CA LYS A 58 1.52 -10.16 -3.79
C LYS A 58 0.71 -10.10 -2.50
N LYS A 59 0.89 -11.04 -1.58
CA LYS A 59 0.21 -11.05 -0.27
C LYS A 59 0.55 -9.83 0.59
N GLU A 60 1.75 -9.29 0.46
CA GLU A 60 2.19 -8.11 1.20
C GLU A 60 1.51 -6.81 0.73
N ILE A 61 1.22 -6.69 -0.58
CA ILE A 61 0.62 -5.47 -1.16
C ILE A 61 -0.91 -5.54 -1.29
N ASP A 62 -1.49 -6.73 -1.41
CA ASP A 62 -2.91 -6.92 -1.77
C ASP A 62 -3.87 -6.26 -0.77
N GLN A 63 -3.77 -6.63 0.51
CA GLN A 63 -4.59 -6.07 1.57
C GLN A 63 -4.45 -4.53 1.72
N PRO A 64 -3.25 -3.95 1.87
CA PRO A 64 -3.13 -2.50 2.07
C PRO A 64 -3.58 -1.66 0.88
N VAL A 65 -3.39 -2.14 -0.37
CA VAL A 65 -3.91 -1.46 -1.57
C VAL A 65 -5.44 -1.51 -1.59
N ALA A 66 -6.03 -2.68 -1.34
CA ALA A 66 -7.48 -2.82 -1.30
C ALA A 66 -8.10 -1.91 -0.23
N GLN A 67 -7.51 -1.85 0.98
CA GLN A 67 -7.99 -0.98 2.04
C GLN A 67 -7.85 0.51 1.70
N LEU A 68 -6.78 0.92 1.01
CA LEU A 68 -6.62 2.30 0.54
C LEU A 68 -7.76 2.70 -0.39
N ILE A 69 -8.08 1.86 -1.37
CA ILE A 69 -9.15 2.12 -2.34
C ILE A 69 -10.50 2.27 -1.62
N LEU A 70 -10.82 1.36 -0.70
CA LEU A 70 -12.05 1.42 0.10
C LEU A 70 -12.13 2.69 0.95
N ASP A 71 -11.04 3.10 1.59
CA ASP A 71 -10.99 4.34 2.37
C ASP A 71 -11.18 5.58 1.48
N LEU A 72 -10.64 5.58 0.26
CA LEU A 72 -10.83 6.67 -0.70
C LEU A 72 -12.28 6.74 -1.17
N GLU A 73 -12.92 5.60 -1.41
CA GLU A 73 -14.35 5.51 -1.78
C GLU A 73 -15.25 6.00 -0.64
N GLU A 74 -15.07 5.49 0.58
CA GLU A 74 -15.85 5.89 1.76
C GLU A 74 -15.80 7.40 2.03
N ARG A 75 -14.68 8.04 1.65
CA ARG A 75 -14.44 9.48 1.85
C ARG A 75 -14.82 10.34 0.65
N GLY A 76 -15.32 9.76 -0.44
CA GLY A 76 -15.60 10.47 -1.69
C GLY A 76 -14.36 11.07 -2.36
N LEU A 77 -13.19 10.48 -2.12
CA LEU A 77 -11.90 10.90 -2.67
C LEU A 77 -11.55 10.13 -3.95
N LEU A 78 -12.10 8.93 -4.13
CA LEU A 78 -11.81 8.07 -5.27
C LEU A 78 -12.25 8.69 -6.60
N ASP A 79 -13.38 9.39 -6.63
CA ASP A 79 -13.90 10.06 -7.85
C ASP A 79 -12.94 11.09 -8.46
N ARG A 80 -11.99 11.60 -7.67
CA ARG A 80 -11.00 12.61 -8.08
C ARG A 80 -9.55 12.12 -8.00
N THR A 81 -9.33 10.83 -7.76
CA THR A 81 -8.00 10.25 -7.52
C THR A 81 -7.81 9.04 -8.43
N LEU A 82 -6.80 9.10 -9.31
CA LEU A 82 -6.35 7.93 -10.07
C LEU A 82 -5.46 7.06 -9.17
N VAL A 83 -5.74 5.76 -9.13
CA VAL A 83 -4.97 4.73 -8.40
C VAL A 83 -4.46 3.70 -9.39
#